data_AF-A0A537X633-F1
#
_entry.id   AF-A0A537X633-F1
#
_cell.length_a   1.000
_cell.length_b   1.000
_cell.length_c   1.000
_cell.angle_alpha   90.00
_cell.angle_beta   90.00
_cell.angle_gamma   90.00
#
_symmetry.space_group_name_H-M   'P 1'
#
loop_
_entity.id
_entity.type
_entity.pdbx_description
1 polymer ?
#
loop_
_entity_poly.entity_id
_entity_poly.type
_entity_poly.pdbx_seq_one_letter_code
_entity_poly.pdbx_strand_id
1 'polypeptide(L)'
;MYEALLFLHVFAVIAMLGPTYALPALMKLRGDPPSPAVLRAEHVIARYATIGLAVILVTGLGLISDSPAVKGRFGDAHWLHLAIALFVVLAGLGTGYAAPRMRKALKAGEAGDAAEVRRLLDPLDKVVGPILGVLTAVIVYLMLVQPSF
;
A
#
# COMPACT_ATOMS: atom_id res chain seq x y z
N MET A 1 -15.68 -20.99 2.65
CA MET A 1 -15.06 -19.86 3.38
C MET A 1 -13.75 -19.47 2.75
N TYR A 2 -12.79 -20.40 2.64
CA TYR A 2 -11.49 -20.19 1.99
C TYR A 2 -11.56 -19.48 0.62
N GLU A 3 -12.39 -19.96 -0.31
CA GLU A 3 -12.50 -19.37 -1.66
C GLU A 3 -12.99 -17.91 -1.63
N ALA A 4 -13.93 -17.59 -0.74
CA ALA A 4 -14.43 -16.22 -0.57
C ALA A 4 -13.34 -15.29 0.01
N LEU A 5 -12.58 -15.78 0.99
CA LEU A 5 -11.43 -15.05 1.54
C LEU A 5 -10.33 -14.86 0.48
N LEU A 6 -10.06 -15.89 -0.32
CA LEU A 6 -9.06 -15.85 -1.38
C LEU A 6 -9.46 -14.84 -2.45
N PHE A 7 -10.72 -14.89 -2.90
CA PHE A 7 -11.26 -13.91 -3.83
C PHE A 7 -11.12 -12.49 -3.29
N LEU A 8 -11.55 -12.24 -2.05
CA LEU A 8 -11.48 -10.91 -1.45
C LEU A 8 -10.03 -10.43 -1.26
N HIS A 9 -9.11 -11.31 -0.85
CA HIS A 9 -7.70 -11.00 -0.69
C HIS A 9 -7.07 -10.60 -2.03
N VAL A 10 -7.21 -11.44 -3.05
CA VAL A 10 -6.66 -11.21 -4.38
C VAL A 10 -7.27 -9.96 -5.02
N PHE A 11 -8.59 -9.79 -4.90
CA PHE A 11 -9.28 -8.59 -5.37
C PHE A 11 -8.74 -7.32 -4.69
N ALA A 12 -8.55 -7.34 -3.37
CA ALA A 12 -8.01 -6.20 -2.63
C ALA A 12 -6.56 -5.88 -3.04
N VAL A 13 -5.71 -6.91 -3.26
CA VAL A 13 -4.34 -6.73 -3.78
C VAL A 13 -4.37 -6.11 -5.19
N ILE A 14 -5.23 -6.57 -6.09
CA ILE A 14 -5.36 -5.99 -7.44
C ILE A 14 -5.87 -4.55 -7.37
N ALA A 15 -6.89 -4.28 -6.56
CA ALA A 15 -7.40 -2.92 -6.36
C ALA A 15 -6.32 -1.96 -5.83
N MET A 16 -5.40 -2.47 -5.00
CA MET A 16 -4.24 -1.72 -4.47
C MET A 16 -3.17 -1.39 -5.53
N LEU A 17 -3.11 -2.13 -6.64
CA LEU A 17 -2.24 -1.77 -7.75
C LEU A 17 -2.69 -0.46 -8.40
N GLY A 18 -3.99 -0.16 -8.43
CA GLY A 18 -4.55 1.06 -9.00
C GLY A 18 -3.88 2.35 -8.47
N PRO A 19 -3.90 2.61 -7.15
CA PRO A 19 -3.20 3.74 -6.53
C PRO A 19 -1.71 3.84 -6.92
N THR A 20 -1.02 2.70 -7.02
CA THR A 20 0.42 2.64 -7.37
C THR A 20 0.70 3.27 -8.73
N TYR A 21 -0.21 3.09 -9.70
CA TYR A 21 -0.09 3.68 -11.04
C TYR A 21 -0.78 5.04 -11.18
N ALA A 22 -1.84 5.30 -10.39
CA ALA A 22 -2.60 6.54 -10.45
C ALA A 22 -1.89 7.73 -9.76
N LEU A 23 -1.24 7.50 -8.60
CA LEU A 23 -0.61 8.57 -7.83
C LEU A 23 0.55 9.27 -8.58
N PRO A 24 1.45 8.56 -9.29
CA PRO A 24 2.47 9.22 -10.11
C PRO A 24 1.89 10.08 -11.24
N ALA A 25 0.72 9.72 -11.78
CA ALA A 25 0.03 10.54 -12.77
C ALA A 25 -0.55 11.81 -12.13
N LEU A 26 -1.19 11.70 -10.96
CA LEU A 26 -1.72 12.85 -10.21
C LEU A 26 -0.61 13.80 -9.74
N MET A 27 0.55 13.27 -9.35
CA MET A 27 1.72 14.07 -8.99
C MET A 27 2.09 15.05 -10.11
N LYS A 28 2.05 14.62 -11.38
CA LYS A 28 2.34 15.48 -12.54
C LYS A 28 1.26 16.54 -12.76
N LEU A 29 0.04 16.31 -12.28
CA LEU A 29 -1.10 17.22 -12.40
C LEU A 29 -1.19 18.21 -11.24
N ARG A 30 -0.37 18.08 -10.19
CA ARG A 30 -0.40 18.99 -9.03
C ARG A 30 -0.17 20.45 -9.42
N GLY A 31 0.69 20.72 -10.40
CA GLY A 31 1.03 22.09 -10.81
C GLY A 31 1.94 22.81 -9.82
N ASP A 32 2.25 24.07 -10.13
CA ASP A 32 3.02 24.98 -9.27
C ASP A 32 2.34 26.37 -9.21
N PRO A 33 1.72 26.76 -8.09
CA PRO A 33 1.65 26.05 -6.82
C PRO A 33 0.75 24.78 -6.85
N PRO A 34 0.94 23.83 -5.92
CA PRO A 34 0.15 22.61 -5.87
C PRO A 34 -1.36 22.85 -5.75
N SER A 35 -2.14 22.25 -6.64
CA SER A 35 -3.60 22.35 -6.69
C SER A 35 -4.26 21.61 -5.51
N PRO A 36 -5.07 22.31 -4.68
CA PRO A 36 -5.80 21.66 -3.58
C PRO A 36 -6.75 20.56 -4.05
N ALA A 37 -7.32 20.68 -5.26
CA ALA A 37 -8.19 19.68 -5.83
C ALA A 37 -7.45 18.37 -6.11
N VAL A 38 -6.22 18.45 -6.63
CA VAL A 38 -5.38 17.28 -6.90
C VAL A 38 -4.92 16.65 -5.59
N LEU A 39 -4.48 17.45 -4.62
CA LEU A 39 -4.10 16.96 -3.29
C LEU A 39 -5.28 16.25 -2.59
N ARG A 40 -6.51 16.74 -2.76
CA ARG A 40 -7.71 16.09 -2.24
C ARG A 40 -7.97 14.74 -2.91
N ALA A 41 -7.80 14.66 -4.24
CA ALA A 41 -7.91 13.40 -4.97
C ALA A 41 -6.87 12.38 -4.49
N GLU A 42 -5.61 12.79 -4.34
CA GLU A 42 -4.55 11.93 -3.80
C GLU A 42 -4.85 11.48 -2.37
N HIS A 43 -5.38 12.36 -1.52
CA HIS A 43 -5.77 12.01 -0.16
C HIS A 43 -6.89 10.96 -0.13
N VAL A 44 -7.89 11.09 -1.01
CA VAL A 44 -8.98 10.11 -1.15
C VAL A 44 -8.42 8.75 -1.58
N ILE A 45 -7.54 8.73 -2.59
CA ILE A 45 -6.89 7.51 -3.07
C ILE A 45 -6.05 6.86 -1.95
N ALA A 46 -5.25 7.64 -1.21
CA ALA A 46 -4.45 7.16 -0.09
C ALA A 46 -5.32 6.57 1.04
N ARG A 47 -6.50 7.15 1.29
CA ARG A 47 -7.47 6.62 2.26
C ARG A 47 -8.04 5.28 1.81
N TYR A 48 -8.44 5.15 0.55
CA TYR A 48 -8.87 3.86 -0.01
C TYR A 48 -7.76 2.81 0.02
N ALA A 49 -6.52 3.22 -0.25
CA ALA A 49 -5.37 2.32 -0.16
C ALA A 49 -5.16 1.81 1.27
N THR A 50 -5.36 2.66 2.29
CA THR A 50 -5.30 2.26 3.70
C THR A 50 -6.39 1.23 4.05
N ILE A 51 -7.61 1.41 3.52
CA ILE A 51 -8.69 0.43 3.70
C ILE A 51 -8.34 -0.88 3.00
N GLY A 52 -7.81 -0.82 1.78
CA GLY A 52 -7.34 -1.99 1.04
C GLY A 52 -6.29 -2.78 1.82
N LEU A 53 -5.31 -2.11 2.43
CA LEU A 53 -4.32 -2.74 3.31
C LEU A 53 -4.94 -3.48 4.49
N ALA A 54 -5.95 -2.88 5.14
CA ALA A 54 -6.66 -3.55 6.23
C ALA A 54 -7.40 -4.81 5.74
N VAL A 55 -8.06 -4.74 4.58
CA VAL A 55 -8.74 -5.90 3.98
C VAL A 55 -7.73 -6.99 3.64
N ILE A 56 -6.58 -6.65 3.03
CA ILE A 56 -5.51 -7.61 2.71
C ILE A 56 -5.00 -8.30 3.97
N LEU A 57 -4.76 -7.54 5.05
CA LEU A 57 -4.29 -8.11 6.31
C LEU A 57 -5.31 -9.09 6.90
N VAL A 58 -6.56 -8.68 7.05
CA VAL A 58 -7.61 -9.52 7.66
C VAL A 58 -7.85 -10.78 6.85
N THR A 59 -7.98 -10.64 5.53
CA THR A 59 -8.18 -11.80 4.64
C THR A 59 -6.96 -12.70 4.57
N GLY A 60 -5.75 -12.13 4.57
CA GLY A 60 -4.50 -12.89 4.59
C GLY A 60 -4.36 -13.74 5.86
N LEU A 61 -4.66 -13.16 7.03
CA LEU A 61 -4.67 -13.91 8.30
C LEU A 61 -5.69 -15.04 8.29
N GLY A 62 -6.89 -14.81 7.74
CA GLY A 62 -7.90 -15.87 7.58
C GLY A 62 -7.49 -16.96 6.59
N LEU A 63 -6.76 -16.61 5.53
CA LEU A 63 -6.22 -17.60 4.60
C LEU A 63 -5.13 -18.44 5.25
N ILE A 64 -4.30 -17.88 6.13
CA ILE A 64 -3.26 -18.64 6.84
C ILE A 64 -3.89 -19.71 7.75
N SER A 65 -5.01 -19.40 8.42
CA SER A 65 -5.69 -20.38 9.30
C SER A 65 -6.35 -21.52 8.55
N ASP A 66 -6.89 -21.24 7.36
CA ASP A 66 -7.71 -22.18 6.60
C ASP A 66 -6.97 -22.86 5.43
N SER A 67 -5.77 -22.39 5.08
CA SER A 67 -5.04 -22.85 3.89
C SER A 67 -4.49 -24.28 4.05
N PRO A 68 -4.84 -25.21 3.15
CA PRO A 68 -4.25 -26.54 3.11
C PRO A 68 -2.73 -26.53 2.89
N ALA A 69 -2.19 -25.50 2.24
CA ALA A 69 -0.75 -25.38 1.96
C ALA A 69 0.08 -25.07 3.22
N VAL A 70 -0.57 -24.53 4.25
CA VAL A 70 0.08 -23.99 5.45
C VAL A 70 -0.31 -24.77 6.71
N LYS A 71 -1.45 -25.45 6.68
CA LYS A 71 -1.99 -26.24 7.80
C LYS A 71 -0.99 -27.31 8.25
N GLY A 72 -0.44 -27.14 9.45
CA GLY A 72 0.56 -28.04 10.05
C GLY A 72 2.00 -27.84 9.55
N ARG A 73 2.26 -26.87 8.65
CA ARG A 73 3.58 -26.58 8.07
C ARG A 73 3.92 -25.08 8.05
N PHE A 74 3.21 -24.27 8.84
CA PHE A 74 3.44 -22.82 8.89
C PHE A 74 4.91 -22.48 9.21
N GLY A 75 5.54 -23.22 10.13
CA GLY A 75 6.95 -23.04 10.49
C GLY A 75 7.91 -23.16 9.30
N ASP A 76 7.59 -24.03 8.34
CA ASP A 76 8.43 -24.30 7.15
C ASP A 76 8.09 -23.38 5.97
N ALA A 77 7.04 -22.58 6.08
CA ALA A 77 6.61 -21.66 5.03
C ALA A 77 7.45 -20.37 5.06
N HIS A 78 8.77 -20.47 4.82
CA HIS A 78 9.69 -19.33 4.88
C HIS A 78 9.31 -18.19 3.92
N TRP A 79 8.81 -18.51 2.73
CA TRP A 79 8.29 -17.51 1.79
C TRP A 79 7.13 -16.69 2.39
N LEU A 80 6.26 -17.32 3.18
CA LEU A 80 5.11 -16.69 3.82
C LEU A 80 5.55 -15.78 4.95
N HIS A 81 6.49 -16.23 5.79
CA HIS A 81 7.09 -15.39 6.84
C HIS A 81 7.74 -14.13 6.26
N LEU A 82 8.52 -14.29 5.18
CA LEU A 82 9.14 -13.15 4.51
C LEU A 82 8.09 -12.21 3.93
N ALA A 83 7.06 -12.73 3.27
CA ALA A 83 5.98 -11.91 2.73
C ALA A 83 5.21 -11.14 3.82
N ILE A 84 4.93 -11.76 4.97
CA ILE A 84 4.32 -11.09 6.13
C ILE A 84 5.23 -9.99 6.65
N ALA A 85 6.53 -10.25 6.81
CA ALA A 85 7.48 -9.23 7.28
C ALA A 85 7.55 -8.02 6.33
N LEU A 86 7.63 -8.27 5.02
CA LEU A 86 7.59 -7.22 4.00
C LEU A 86 6.26 -6.47 4.00
N PHE A 87 5.14 -7.18 4.20
CA PHE A 87 3.82 -6.56 4.30
C PHE A 87 3.73 -5.63 5.52
N VAL A 88 4.29 -6.02 6.68
CA VAL A 88 4.33 -5.16 7.87
C VAL A 88 5.10 -3.87 7.59
N VAL A 89 6.25 -3.95 6.90
CA VAL A 89 7.02 -2.76 6.48
C VAL A 89 6.20 -1.89 5.53
N LEU A 90 5.57 -2.51 4.53
CA LEU A 90 4.72 -1.82 3.55
C LEU A 90 3.55 -1.10 4.23
N ALA A 91 2.83 -1.79 5.12
CA ALA A 91 1.71 -1.24 5.87
C ALA A 91 2.17 -0.12 6.80
N GLY A 92 3.31 -0.27 7.48
CA GLY A 92 3.91 0.76 8.33
C GLY A 92 4.29 2.03 7.57
N LEU A 93 4.92 1.90 6.40
CA LEU A 93 5.24 3.03 5.53
C LEU A 93 3.98 3.69 4.97
N GLY A 94 3.01 2.91 4.48
CA GLY A 94 1.77 3.44 3.92
C GLY A 94 0.92 4.18 4.96
N THR A 95 0.66 3.54 6.10
CA THR A 95 -0.30 4.04 7.10
C THR A 95 0.34 4.91 8.17
N GLY A 96 1.53 4.54 8.66
CA GLY A 96 2.24 5.27 9.72
C GLY A 96 3.05 6.45 9.21
N TYR A 97 3.60 6.38 7.99
CA TYR A 97 4.46 7.43 7.44
C TYR A 97 3.78 8.29 6.37
N ALA A 98 3.17 7.68 5.35
CA ALA A 98 2.62 8.38 4.20
C ALA A 98 1.26 9.03 4.47
N ALA A 99 0.31 8.29 5.06
CA ALA A 99 -1.04 8.81 5.30
C ALA A 99 -1.09 10.10 6.16
N PRO A 100 -0.31 10.23 7.27
CA PRO A 100 -0.28 11.46 8.05
C PRO A 100 0.32 12.64 7.28
N ARG A 101 1.35 12.39 6.46
CA ARG A 101 1.99 13.40 5.61
C ARG A 101 1.05 13.89 4.52
N MET A 102 0.33 13.00 3.86
CA MET A 102 -0.68 13.37 2.87
C MET A 102 -1.78 14.24 3.49
N ARG A 103 -2.25 13.89 4.70
CA ARG A 103 -3.23 14.71 5.42
C ARG A 103 -2.69 16.10 5.76
N LYS A 104 -1.42 16.21 6.17
CA LYS A 104 -0.76 17.49 6.47
C LYS A 104 -0.54 18.31 5.19
N ALA A 105 -0.13 17.67 4.10
CA ALA A 105 0.10 18.31 2.81
C ALA A 105 -1.21 18.88 2.23
N LEU A 106 -2.33 18.15 2.35
CA LEU A 106 -3.63 18.69 1.96
C LEU A 106 -3.97 19.98 2.71
N LYS A 107 -3.79 20.00 4.04
CA LYS A 107 -4.03 21.20 4.86
C LYS A 107 -3.12 22.37 4.47
N ALA A 108 -1.84 22.10 4.21
CA ALA A 108 -0.89 23.11 3.76
C ALA A 108 -1.27 23.66 2.38
N GLY A 109 -1.69 22.79 1.46
CA GLY A 109 -2.17 23.18 0.13
C GLY A 109 -3.45 24.03 0.19
N GLU A 110 -4.40 23.67 1.06
CA GLU A 110 -5.60 24.47 1.30
C GLU A 110 -5.29 25.85 1.92
N ALA A 111 -4.19 25.97 2.66
CA ALA A 111 -3.68 27.23 3.20
C ALA A 111 -2.75 28.00 2.23
N GLY A 112 -2.48 27.47 1.04
CA GLY A 112 -1.58 28.08 0.05
C GLY A 112 -0.08 27.94 0.34
N ASP A 113 0.32 27.13 1.32
CA ASP A 113 1.72 26.90 1.69
C ASP A 113 2.37 25.84 0.79
N ALA A 114 2.77 26.25 -0.40
CA ALA A 114 3.39 25.38 -1.40
C ALA A 114 4.74 24.79 -0.93
N ALA A 115 5.49 25.50 -0.07
CA ALA A 115 6.77 25.04 0.43
C ALA A 115 6.61 23.86 1.38
N GLU A 116 5.64 23.95 2.30
CA GLU A 116 5.31 22.87 3.22
C GLU A 116 4.74 21.64 2.49
N VAL A 117 3.92 21.83 1.46
CA VAL A 117 3.43 20.74 0.61
C VAL A 117 4.60 19.94 0.02
N ARG A 118 5.57 20.63 -0.61
CA ARG A 118 6.75 19.99 -1.20
C ARG A 118 7.58 19.27 -0.14
N ARG A 119 7.83 19.91 1.00
CA ARG A 119 8.58 19.31 2.11
C ARG A 119 7.96 18.00 2.60
N LEU A 120 6.63 17.91 2.61
CA LEU A 120 5.89 16.73 3.07
C LEU A 120 5.80 15.63 2.00
N LEU A 121 5.66 15.99 0.72
CA LEU A 121 5.39 15.04 -0.36
C LEU A 121 6.64 14.60 -1.13
N ASP A 122 7.69 15.42 -1.22
CA ASP A 122 8.93 15.06 -1.94
C ASP A 122 9.53 13.72 -1.48
N PRO A 123 9.65 13.42 -0.18
CA PRO A 123 10.13 12.10 0.27
C PRO A 123 9.17 10.97 -0.09
N LEU A 124 7.86 11.24 -0.11
CA LEU A 124 6.86 10.25 -0.52
C LEU A 124 7.01 9.92 -1.99
N ASP A 125 7.12 10.93 -2.83
CA ASP A 125 7.14 10.77 -4.27
C ASP A 125 8.47 10.16 -4.77
N LYS A 126 9.60 10.61 -4.21
CA LYS A 126 10.94 10.25 -4.71
C LYS A 126 11.50 8.96 -4.10
N VAL A 127 11.06 8.59 -2.90
CA VAL A 127 11.67 7.49 -2.12
C VAL A 127 10.63 6.47 -1.69
N VAL A 128 9.62 6.89 -0.92
CA VAL A 128 8.67 5.94 -0.33
C VAL A 128 7.78 5.28 -1.39
N GLY A 129 7.30 6.02 -2.38
CA GLY A 129 6.48 5.51 -3.47
C GLY A 129 7.14 4.37 -4.24
N PRO A 130 8.37 4.56 -4.77
CA PRO A 130 9.14 3.48 -5.39
C PRO A 130 9.36 2.28 -4.47
N ILE A 131 9.70 2.51 -3.19
CA ILE A 131 9.88 1.42 -2.21
C ILE A 131 8.57 0.63 -2.04
N LEU A 132 7.43 1.30 -1.87
CA LEU A 132 6.12 0.66 -1.76
C LEU A 132 5.78 -0.17 -3.01
N GLY A 133 6.10 0.33 -4.21
CA GLY A 133 5.94 -0.40 -5.45
C GLY A 133 6.79 -1.67 -5.50
N VAL A 134 8.08 -1.58 -5.16
CA VAL A 134 9.00 -2.73 -5.11
C VAL A 134 8.55 -3.75 -4.05
N LEU A 135 8.21 -3.30 -2.85
CA LEU A 135 7.70 -4.17 -1.78
C LEU A 135 6.45 -4.93 -2.25
N THR A 136 5.51 -4.23 -2.89
CA THR A 136 4.29 -4.85 -3.43
C THR A 136 4.64 -5.94 -4.45
N ALA A 137 5.52 -5.64 -5.41
CA ALA A 137 5.92 -6.60 -6.44
C ALA A 137 6.59 -7.86 -5.84
N VAL A 138 7.49 -7.67 -4.86
CA VAL A 138 8.17 -8.79 -4.19
C VAL A 138 7.17 -9.64 -3.39
N ILE A 139 6.25 -9.01 -2.65
CA ILE A 139 5.20 -9.74 -1.90
C ILE A 139 4.34 -10.58 -2.85
N VAL A 140 3.90 -9.99 -3.98
CA VAL A 140 3.11 -10.71 -4.98
C VAL A 140 3.91 -11.88 -5.58
N TYR A 141 5.19 -11.68 -5.88
CA TYR A 141 6.06 -12.75 -6.36
C TYR A 141 6.16 -13.91 -5.35
N LEU A 142 6.38 -13.62 -4.07
CA LEU A 142 6.46 -14.64 -3.02
C LEU A 142 5.15 -15.44 -2.92
N MET A 143 4.00 -14.77 -3.02
CA MET A 143 2.67 -15.39 -2.94
C MET A 143 2.34 -16.25 -4.17
N LEU A 144 2.83 -15.85 -5.35
CA LEU A 144 2.57 -16.55 -6.61
C LEU A 144 3.50 -17.74 -6.81
N VAL A 145 4.79 -17.56 -6.58
CA VAL A 145 5.82 -18.57 -6.89
C VAL A 145 6.02 -19.53 -5.72
N GLN A 146 5.76 -19.09 -4.48
CA GLN A 146 5.90 -19.89 -3.25
C GLN A 146 7.22 -20.68 -3.23
N PRO A 147 8.37 -19.98 -3.35
CA PRO A 147 9.67 -20.62 -3.47
C PRO A 147 9.99 -21.50 -2.24
N SER A 148 10.69 -22.61 -2.48
CA SER A 148 10.95 -23.67 -1.49
C SER A 148 12.29 -23.50 -0.75
N PHE A 149 12.78 -22.26 -0.58
CA PHE A 149 14.01 -21.99 0.16
C PHE A 149 13.81 -22.11 1.67
#